data_AF-A0A5M3WHP1-F1
#
_entry.id   AF-A0A5M3WHP1-F1
#
_cell.length_a   1.000
_cell.length_b   1.000
_cell.length_c   1.000
_cell.angle_alpha   90.00
_cell.angle_beta   90.00
_cell.angle_gamma   90.00
#
_symmetry.space_group_name_H-M   'P 1'
#
loop_
_entity.id
_entity.type
_entity.pdbx_description
1 polymer ?
#
loop_
_entity_poly.entity_id
_entity_poly.type
_entity_poly.pdbx_seq_one_letter_code
_entity_poly.pdbx_strand_id
1 'polypeptide(L)'
;MTSESPVAARRRREQLRDFLRTRRARLTPGDVGMAVAGRRRTPGLRREEVAVLAGVGVSWYTWLEQGRDINVSAEVLDAICGRCA
;
A
#
# COMPACT_ATOMS: atom_id res chain seq x y z
N MET A 1 10.01 -15.56 21.84
CA MET A 1 9.28 -14.28 21.96
C MET A 1 10.21 -13.16 21.53
N THR A 2 10.08 -12.69 20.30
CA THR A 2 10.87 -11.56 19.78
C THR A 2 10.27 -10.26 20.30
N SER A 3 10.81 -9.75 21.41
CA SER A 3 10.46 -8.42 21.91
C SER A 3 11.09 -7.37 21.00
N GLU A 4 10.36 -6.95 19.96
CA GLU A 4 10.79 -5.86 19.08
C GLU A 4 10.68 -4.53 19.85
N SER A 5 11.76 -3.73 19.85
CA SER A 5 11.75 -2.41 20.49
C SER A 5 10.67 -1.51 19.86
N PRO A 6 9.90 -0.74 20.65
CA PRO A 6 8.84 0.13 20.12
C PRO A 6 9.36 1.16 19.10
N VAL A 7 10.64 1.57 19.21
CA VAL A 7 11.29 2.46 18.24
C VAL A 7 11.55 1.76 16.91
N ALA A 8 11.93 0.48 16.94
CA ALA A 8 12.15 -0.33 15.74
C ALA A 8 10.83 -0.61 15.01
N ALA A 9 9.77 -0.94 15.75
CA ALA A 9 8.43 -1.12 15.20
C ALA A 9 7.93 0.16 14.51
N ARG A 10 8.15 1.35 15.11
CA ARG A 10 7.80 2.63 14.48
C ARG A 10 8.59 2.87 13.19
N ARG A 11 9.91 2.69 13.20
CA ARG A 11 10.75 2.83 11.98
C ARG A 11 10.30 1.90 10.85
N ARG A 12 9.96 0.66 11.18
CA ARG A 12 9.45 -0.32 10.19
C ARG A 12 8.15 0.17 9.55
N ARG A 13 7.23 0.73 10.34
CA ARG A 13 5.96 1.30 9.84
C ARG A 13 6.20 2.52 8.95
N GLU A 14 7.14 3.40 9.33
CA GLU A 14 7.53 4.56 8.51
C GLU A 14 8.11 4.12 7.16
N GLN A 15 9.03 3.16 7.16
CA GLN A 15 9.61 2.59 5.95
C GLN A 15 8.56 1.92 5.06
N LEU A 16 7.64 1.16 5.65
CA LEU A 16 6.54 0.53 4.93
C LEU A 16 5.62 1.57 4.28
N ARG A 17 5.25 2.61 5.03
CA ARG A 17 4.47 3.74 4.51
C ARG A 17 5.13 4.39 3.30
N ASP A 18 6.41 4.70 3.39
CA ASP A 18 7.14 5.37 2.30
C ASP A 18 7.30 4.45 1.08
N PHE A 19 7.53 3.16 1.32
CA PHE A 19 7.55 2.14 0.28
C PHE A 19 6.21 2.08 -0.48
N LEU A 20 5.10 1.95 0.24
CA LEU A 20 3.75 1.87 -0.35
C LEU A 20 3.40 3.12 -1.15
N ARG A 21 3.70 4.30 -0.60
CA ARG A 21 3.46 5.59 -1.27
C ARG A 21 4.26 5.68 -2.57
N THR A 22 5.54 5.29 -2.53
CA THR A 22 6.43 5.33 -3.70
C THR A 22 5.99 4.33 -4.76
N ARG A 23 5.61 3.11 -4.35
CA ARG A 23 5.16 2.05 -5.26
C ARG A 23 3.86 2.44 -5.97
N ARG A 24 2.87 2.94 -5.22
CA ARG A 24 1.60 3.45 -5.76
C ARG A 24 1.80 4.59 -6.76
N ALA A 25 2.73 5.50 -6.49
CA ALA A 25 3.02 6.62 -7.37
C ALA A 25 3.69 6.19 -8.70
N ARG A 26 4.39 5.05 -8.71
CA ARG A 26 5.09 4.52 -9.89
C ARG A 26 4.22 3.61 -10.76
N LEU A 27 3.33 2.84 -10.15
CA LEU A 27 2.46 1.92 -10.87
C LEU A 27 1.33 2.65 -11.58
N THR A 28 1.09 2.27 -12.82
CA THR A 28 -0.07 2.68 -13.59
C THR A 28 -1.16 1.59 -13.52
N PRO A 29 -2.42 1.92 -13.81
CA PRO A 29 -3.49 0.93 -13.94
C PRO A 29 -3.16 -0.18 -14.94
N GLY A 30 -2.48 0.17 -16.04
CA GLY A 30 -2.09 -0.80 -17.06
C GLY A 30 -1.16 -1.87 -16.52
N ASP A 31 -0.21 -1.49 -15.66
CA ASP A 31 0.77 -2.42 -15.06
C ASP A 31 0.13 -3.50 -14.20
N VAL A 32 -1.07 -3.23 -13.68
CA VAL A 32 -1.84 -4.12 -12.79
C VAL A 32 -3.09 -4.69 -13.46
N GLY A 33 -3.21 -4.56 -14.79
CA GLY A 33 -4.33 -5.08 -15.57
C GLY A 33 -5.66 -4.37 -15.32
N MET A 34 -5.63 -3.14 -14.80
CA MET A 34 -6.81 -2.30 -14.59
C MET A 34 -7.07 -1.37 -15.78
N ALA A 35 -8.34 -1.20 -16.12
CA ALA A 35 -8.74 -0.23 -17.12
C ALA A 35 -8.49 1.21 -16.64
N VAL A 36 -7.91 2.04 -17.51
CA VAL A 36 -7.70 3.46 -17.22
C VAL A 36 -9.04 4.19 -17.30
N ALA A 37 -9.72 4.35 -16.17
CA ALA A 37 -10.98 5.10 -16.11
C ALA A 37 -10.75 6.63 -16.13
N GLY A 38 -11.28 7.31 -17.16
CA GLY A 38 -11.52 8.76 -17.21
C GLY A 38 -10.30 9.68 -17.15
N ARG A 39 -10.55 10.98 -16.89
CA ARG A 39 -9.51 12.02 -16.80
C ARG A 39 -8.80 11.92 -15.45
N ARG A 40 -7.52 11.57 -15.44
CA ARG A 40 -6.71 11.42 -14.22
C ARG A 40 -5.94 12.70 -13.89
N ARG A 41 -5.91 13.04 -12.59
CA ARG A 41 -5.04 14.08 -12.03
C ARG A 41 -3.69 13.55 -11.54
N THR A 42 -3.59 12.24 -11.34
CA THR A 42 -2.39 11.60 -10.79
C THR A 42 -1.93 10.52 -11.78
N PRO A 43 -0.65 10.46 -12.15
CA PRO A 43 -0.14 9.50 -13.13
C PRO A 43 -0.13 8.05 -12.60
N GLY A 44 -0.06 7.87 -11.27
CA GLY A 44 -0.06 6.55 -10.64
C GLY A 44 -1.43 6.04 -10.19
N LEU A 45 -1.42 4.92 -9.48
CA LEU A 45 -2.62 4.30 -8.90
C LEU A 45 -3.27 5.18 -7.81
N ARG A 46 -4.60 5.16 -7.78
CA ARG A 46 -5.41 5.71 -6.71
C ARG A 46 -5.41 4.76 -5.52
N ARG A 47 -5.75 5.29 -4.34
CA ARG A 47 -5.91 4.48 -3.13
C ARG A 47 -7.00 3.43 -3.28
N GLU A 48 -8.10 3.81 -3.93
CA GLU A 48 -9.21 2.91 -4.23
C GLU A 48 -8.77 1.74 -5.10
N GLU A 49 -7.97 2.01 -6.13
CA GLU A 49 -7.44 0.98 -7.04
C GLU A 49 -6.53 0.00 -6.30
N VAL A 50 -5.61 0.50 -5.46
CA VAL A 50 -4.74 -0.38 -4.65
C VAL A 50 -5.55 -1.20 -3.64
N ALA A 51 -6.56 -0.59 -3.02
CA ALA A 51 -7.43 -1.27 -2.07
C ALA A 51 -8.20 -2.43 -2.74
N VAL A 52 -8.73 -2.21 -3.95
CA VAL A 52 -9.37 -3.25 -4.76
C VAL A 52 -8.39 -4.37 -5.12
N LEU A 53 -7.18 -4.04 -5.57
CA LEU A 53 -6.15 -5.02 -5.91
C LEU A 53 -5.77 -5.91 -4.71
N ALA A 54 -5.71 -5.31 -3.53
CA ALA A 54 -5.33 -5.99 -2.30
C ALA A 54 -6.50 -6.64 -1.55
N GLY A 55 -7.74 -6.48 -2.04
CA GLY A 55 -8.94 -7.01 -1.36
C GLY A 55 -9.20 -6.37 -0.01
N VAL A 56 -8.75 -5.12 0.21
CA VAL A 56 -8.91 -4.38 1.47
C VAL A 56 -9.82 -3.17 1.29
N GLY A 57 -10.31 -2.62 2.40
CA GLY A 57 -11.03 -1.35 2.38
C GLY A 57 -10.12 -0.16 2.06
N VAL A 58 -10.64 0.84 1.32
CA VAL A 58 -9.92 2.08 0.99
C VAL A 58 -9.45 2.84 2.24
N SER A 59 -10.29 2.90 3.27
CA SER A 59 -9.96 3.52 4.55
C SER A 59 -8.81 2.80 5.26
N TRP A 60 -8.78 1.47 5.18
CA TRP A 60 -7.70 0.65 5.75
C TRP A 60 -6.37 0.93 5.04
N TYR A 61 -6.37 0.95 3.70
CA TYR A 61 -5.17 1.32 2.93
C TYR A 61 -4.72 2.76 3.21
N THR A 62 -5.66 3.68 3.45
CA THR A 62 -5.36 5.06 3.82
C THR A 62 -4.68 5.15 5.19
N TRP A 63 -5.12 4.38 6.18
CA TRP A 63 -4.46 4.30 7.49
C TRP A 63 -3.06 3.71 7.41
N LEU A 64 -2.87 2.75 6.50
CA LEU A 64 -1.56 2.18 6.22
C LEU A 64 -0.60 3.23 5.63
N GLU A 65 -1.05 4.04 4.65
CA GLU A 65 -0.28 5.18 4.14
C GLU A 65 -0.10 6.33 5.16
N GLN A 66 -0.91 6.38 6.22
CA GLN A 66 -0.75 7.32 7.33
C GLN A 66 0.24 6.82 8.39
N GLY A 67 0.67 5.55 8.32
CA GLY A 67 1.57 4.95 9.31
C GLY A 67 0.91 4.76 10.67
N ARG A 68 -0.41 4.58 10.73
CA ARG A 68 -1.11 4.25 11.98
C ARG A 68 -0.62 2.91 12.53
N ASP A 69 -0.74 2.74 13.84
CA ASP A 69 -0.50 1.46 14.48
C ASP A 69 -1.64 0.48 14.16
N ILE A 70 -1.52 -0.19 13.01
CA ILE A 70 -2.41 -1.23 12.57
C ILE A 70 -1.60 -2.50 12.33
N ASN A 71 -2.16 -3.65 12.71
CA ASN A 71 -1.53 -4.93 12.48
C ASN A 71 -1.75 -5.33 11.02
N VAL A 72 -0.66 -5.56 10.29
CA VAL A 72 -0.72 -5.86 8.85
C VAL A 72 -0.26 -7.30 8.65
N SER A 73 -1.13 -8.12 8.07
CA SER A 73 -0.78 -9.49 7.71
C SER A 73 0.16 -9.51 6.49
N ALA A 74 1.10 -10.47 6.47
CA ALA A 74 2.01 -10.66 5.36
C ALA A 74 1.28 -10.88 4.02
N GLU A 75 0.13 -11.57 4.05
CA GLU A 75 -0.73 -11.80 2.89
C GLU A 75 -1.23 -10.49 2.25
N VAL A 76 -1.61 -9.51 3.07
CA VAL A 76 -2.04 -8.18 2.58
C VAL A 76 -0.86 -7.41 1.99
N LEU A 77 0.32 -7.50 2.60
CA LEU A 77 1.53 -6.92 2.04
C LEU A 77 1.90 -7.56 0.72
N ASP A 78 1.76 -8.88 0.60
CA ASP A 78 2.09 -9.59 -0.63
C ASP A 78 1.09 -9.30 -1.75
N ALA A 79 -0.20 -9.12 -1.42
CA ALA A 79 -1.18 -8.66 -2.38
C ALA A 79 -0.87 -7.25 -2.91
N ILE A 80 -0.31 -6.35 -2.08
CA ILE A 80 0.07 -4.99 -2.48
C ILE A 80 1.45 -4.96 -3.17
N CYS A 81 2.41 -5.77 -2.71
CA CYS A 81 3.82 -5.73 -3.14
C CYS A 81 4.15 -6.79 -4.19
N GLY A 82 3.72 -8.03 -3.97
CA GLY A 82 4.05 -9.21 -4.78
C GLY A 82 3.42 -9.22 -6.15
N ARG A 83 2.28 -8.53 -6.34
CA ARG A 83 1.64 -8.40 -7.65
C ARG A 83 2.19 -7.28 -8.53
N CYS A 84 3.18 -6.56 -8.03
CA CYS A 84 3.79 -5.43 -8.71
C CYS A 84 5.21 -5.72 -9.22
N ALA A 85 5.67 -6.98 -9.18
CA ALA A 85 7.01 -7.38 -9.64
C ALA A 85 7.13 -7.38 -11.16
#